data_AF-A0A3A1N7Y1-F1
#
_entry.id   AF-A0A3A1N7Y1-F1
#
_cell.length_a   1.000
_cell.length_b   1.000
_cell.length_c   1.000
_cell.angle_alpha   90.00
_cell.angle_beta   90.00
_cell.angle_gamma   90.00
#
_symmetry.space_group_name_H-M   'P 1'
#
loop_
_entity.id
_entity.type
_entity.pdbx_description
1 polymer ?
#
loop_
_entity_poly.entity_id
_entity_poly.type
_entity_poly.pdbx_seq_one_letter_code
_entity_poly.pdbx_strand_id
1 'polypeptide(L)'
;MMIDKNIAKETAKKRVKELKGYYSHITIFVIVNGILYLLKTGVLTSLLPEAFPKESYYYDWINANVIIWGLILGVHTLILFRDKFTFIKKWEQRQIQKYMDEDGGETHK
;
A
#
# COMPACT_ATOMS: atom_id res chain seq x y z
N MET A 1 27.96 -2.92 21.80
CA MET A 1 28.65 -2.64 20.51
C MET A 1 28.45 -3.72 19.44
N MET A 2 28.69 -5.03 19.69
CA MET A 2 28.36 -6.07 18.68
C MET A 2 26.85 -6.39 18.58
N ILE A 3 26.13 -6.34 19.71
CA ILE A 3 24.66 -6.52 19.76
C ILE A 3 23.95 -5.46 18.91
N ASP A 4 24.37 -4.18 19.01
CA ASP A 4 23.78 -3.05 18.26
C ASP A 4 23.91 -3.21 16.74
N LYS A 5 25.05 -3.73 16.26
CA LYS A 5 25.31 -3.95 14.84
C LYS A 5 24.39 -5.03 14.25
N ASN A 6 24.11 -6.10 15.01
CA ASN A 6 23.21 -7.16 14.58
C ASN A 6 21.75 -6.70 14.55
N ILE A 7 21.29 -5.97 15.58
CA ILE A 7 19.93 -5.40 15.64
C ILE A 7 19.70 -4.40 14.50
N ALA A 8 20.66 -3.51 14.24
CA ALA A 8 20.56 -2.55 13.13
C ALA A 8 20.51 -3.26 11.77
N LYS A 9 21.31 -4.32 11.58
CA LYS A 9 21.31 -5.13 10.36
C LYS A 9 20.00 -5.88 10.14
N GLU A 10 19.41 -6.46 11.20
CA GLU A 10 18.12 -7.14 11.12
C GLU A 10 16.98 -6.18 10.80
N THR A 11 16.99 -5.01 11.44
CA THR A 11 15.98 -3.96 11.20
C THR A 11 16.06 -3.44 9.76
N ALA A 12 17.28 -3.20 9.25
CA ALA A 12 17.49 -2.83 7.85
C ALA A 12 17.02 -3.93 6.88
N LYS A 13 17.33 -5.21 7.16
CA LYS A 13 16.86 -6.34 6.33
C LYS A 13 15.34 -6.45 6.28
N LYS A 14 14.68 -6.33 7.44
CA LYS A 14 13.21 -6.35 7.53
C LYS A 14 12.62 -5.24 6.67
N ARG A 15 13.19 -4.03 6.78
CA ARG A 15 12.75 -2.87 6.00
C ARG A 15 12.90 -3.06 4.49
N VAL A 16 14.03 -3.60 4.05
CA VAL A 16 14.26 -3.92 2.62
C VAL A 16 13.26 -4.96 2.12
N LYS A 17 12.95 -5.99 2.94
CA LYS A 17 11.96 -7.02 2.57
C LYS A 17 10.56 -6.43 2.41
N GLU A 18 10.15 -5.55 3.32
CA GLU A 18 8.88 -4.82 3.26
C GLU A 18 8.79 -3.94 2.01
N LEU A 19 9.84 -3.15 1.72
CA LEU A 19 9.94 -2.34 0.50
C LEU A 19 9.85 -3.20 -0.77
N LYS A 20 10.58 -4.31 -0.84
CA LYS A 20 10.56 -5.20 -2.00
C LYS A 20 9.18 -5.78 -2.24
N GLY A 21 8.46 -6.18 -1.19
CA GLY A 21 7.07 -6.64 -1.28
C GLY A 21 6.15 -5.55 -1.85
N TYR A 22 6.26 -4.33 -1.36
CA TYR A 22 5.46 -3.19 -1.83
C TYR A 22 5.73 -2.80 -3.27
N TYR A 23 7.00 -2.76 -3.70
CA TYR A 23 7.32 -2.49 -5.10
C TYR A 23 6.72 -3.55 -6.02
N SER A 24 6.71 -4.83 -5.61
CA SER A 24 6.01 -5.87 -6.38
C SER A 24 4.52 -5.58 -6.54
N HIS A 25 3.85 -5.08 -5.49
CA HIS A 25 2.43 -4.71 -5.57
C HIS A 25 2.20 -3.53 -6.51
N ILE A 26 3.06 -2.49 -6.45
CA ILE A 26 3.00 -1.37 -7.40
C ILE A 26 3.21 -1.86 -8.82
N THR A 27 4.22 -2.69 -9.06
CA THR A 27 4.53 -3.20 -10.40
C THR A 27 3.35 -3.97 -10.99
N ILE A 28 2.75 -4.89 -10.22
CA ILE A 28 1.56 -5.63 -10.65
C ILE A 28 0.40 -4.66 -10.92
N PHE A 29 0.16 -3.71 -10.02
CA PHE A 29 -0.88 -2.70 -10.20
C PHE A 29 -0.70 -1.91 -11.49
N VAL A 30 0.50 -1.40 -11.77
CA VAL A 30 0.79 -0.61 -12.98
C VAL A 30 0.63 -1.47 -14.24
N ILE A 31 1.13 -2.70 -14.24
CA ILE A 31 1.02 -3.60 -15.40
C ILE A 31 -0.45 -3.95 -15.67
N VAL A 32 -1.18 -4.41 -14.66
CA VAL A 32 -2.59 -4.82 -14.82
C VAL A 32 -3.46 -3.64 -15.22
N ASN A 33 -3.36 -2.51 -14.52
CA ASN A 33 -4.18 -1.33 -14.85
C ASN A 33 -3.77 -0.71 -16.19
N GLY A 34 -2.48 -0.78 -16.57
CA GLY A 34 -2.01 -0.37 -17.89
C GLY A 34 -2.63 -1.21 -19.00
N ILE A 35 -2.65 -2.54 -18.86
CA ILE A 35 -3.29 -3.44 -19.82
C ILE A 35 -4.80 -3.16 -19.89
N LEU A 36 -5.47 -3.01 -18.74
CA LEU A 36 -6.89 -2.67 -18.67
C LEU A 36 -7.20 -1.32 -19.36
N TYR A 37 -6.34 -0.32 -19.19
CA TYR A 37 -6.48 0.97 -19.86
C TYR A 37 -6.28 0.86 -21.38
N LEU A 38 -5.32 0.05 -21.84
CA LEU A 38 -5.10 -0.23 -23.26
C LEU A 38 -6.29 -1.01 -23.88
N LEU A 39 -6.95 -1.88 -23.10
CA LEU A 39 -8.19 -2.54 -23.49
C LEU A 39 -9.32 -1.51 -23.64
N LYS A 40 -9.50 -0.63 -22.65
CA LYS A 40 -10.52 0.42 -22.67
C LYS A 40 -10.38 1.39 -23.86
N THR A 41 -9.15 1.75 -24.21
CA THR A 41 -8.86 2.68 -25.32
C THR A 41 -8.96 2.04 -26.70
N GLY A 42 -9.24 0.74 -26.79
CA GLY A 42 -9.39 0.04 -28.05
C GLY A 42 -8.08 -0.39 -28.70
N VAL A 43 -6.92 -0.01 -28.16
CA VAL A 43 -5.59 -0.33 -28.74
C VAL A 43 -5.38 -1.84 -28.89
N LEU A 44 -5.90 -2.61 -27.94
CA LEU A 44 -5.79 -4.08 -27.92
C LEU A 44 -6.97 -4.78 -28.61
N THR A 45 -8.00 -4.06 -29.08
CA THR A 45 -9.22 -4.69 -29.63
C THR A 45 -9.00 -5.48 -30.91
N SER A 46 -7.97 -5.14 -31.69
CA SER A 46 -7.55 -5.89 -32.89
C SER A 46 -6.87 -7.22 -32.58
N LEU A 47 -6.36 -7.39 -31.36
CA LEU A 47 -5.77 -8.65 -30.86
C LEU A 47 -6.80 -9.53 -30.14
N LEU A 48 -8.00 -9.02 -29.88
CA LEU A 48 -9.06 -9.75 -29.17
C LEU A 48 -9.95 -10.53 -30.15
N PRO A 49 -10.43 -11.72 -29.75
CA PRO A 49 -11.46 -12.45 -30.49
C PRO A 49 -12.73 -11.61 -30.72
N GLU A 50 -13.45 -11.85 -31.82
CA GLU A 50 -14.70 -11.14 -32.14
C GLU A 50 -15.80 -11.27 -31.07
N ALA A 51 -15.71 -12.29 -30.22
CA ALA A 51 -16.60 -12.49 -29.08
C ALA A 51 -16.44 -11.43 -27.97
N PHE A 52 -15.37 -10.63 -27.98
CA PHE A 52 -15.17 -9.58 -26.99
C PHE A 52 -15.92 -8.29 -27.37
N PRO A 53 -16.63 -7.68 -26.41
CA PRO A 53 -17.33 -6.43 -26.65
C PRO A 53 -16.33 -5.31 -26.97
N LYS A 54 -16.53 -4.62 -28.09
CA LYS A 54 -15.68 -3.51 -28.55
C LYS A 54 -16.16 -2.14 -28.07
N GLU A 55 -17.38 -2.08 -27.53
CA GLU A 55 -17.99 -0.84 -27.06
C GLU A 55 -17.34 -0.37 -25.75
N SER A 56 -17.04 0.93 -25.65
CA SER A 56 -16.28 1.45 -24.50
C SER A 56 -17.02 1.32 -23.16
N TYR A 57 -18.36 1.28 -23.17
CA TYR A 57 -19.16 1.23 -21.95
C TYR A 57 -18.94 -0.07 -21.16
N TYR A 58 -18.60 -1.18 -21.83
CA TYR A 58 -18.26 -2.44 -21.16
C TYR A 58 -16.98 -2.34 -20.32
N TYR A 59 -16.19 -1.29 -20.53
CA TYR A 59 -14.91 -1.06 -19.88
C TYR A 59 -14.96 0.09 -18.86
N ASP A 60 -16.11 0.72 -18.64
CA ASP A 60 -16.21 1.86 -17.71
C ASP A 60 -15.96 1.48 -16.25
N TRP A 61 -16.22 0.22 -15.88
CA TRP A 61 -15.89 -0.33 -14.56
C TRP A 61 -14.39 -0.29 -14.25
N ILE A 62 -13.52 -0.21 -15.28
CA ILE A 62 -12.08 -0.12 -15.11
C ILE A 62 -11.69 1.15 -14.35
N ASN A 63 -12.41 2.28 -14.56
CA ASN A 63 -12.13 3.50 -13.82
C ASN A 63 -12.36 3.31 -12.31
N ALA A 64 -13.48 2.68 -11.95
CA ALA A 64 -13.80 2.37 -10.56
C ALA A 64 -12.78 1.39 -9.96
N ASN A 65 -12.38 0.37 -10.72
CA ASN A 65 -11.33 -0.57 -10.32
C ASN A 65 -10.00 0.16 -10.03
N VAL A 66 -9.55 1.02 -10.94
CA VAL A 66 -8.32 1.82 -10.77
C VAL A 66 -8.39 2.67 -9.49
N ILE A 67 -9.54 3.30 -9.21
CA ILE A 67 -9.73 4.13 -8.01
C ILE A 67 -9.64 3.29 -6.74
N ILE A 68 -10.35 2.16 -6.67
CA ILE A 68 -10.34 1.27 -5.48
C ILE A 68 -8.93 0.74 -5.22
N TRP A 69 -8.27 0.23 -6.26
CA TRP A 69 -6.90 -0.25 -6.13
C TRP A 69 -5.90 0.87 -5.80
N GLY A 70 -6.11 2.06 -6.35
CA GLY A 70 -5.37 3.26 -6.00
C GLY A 70 -5.49 3.62 -4.52
N LEU A 71 -6.69 3.52 -3.94
CA LEU A 71 -6.90 3.70 -2.50
C LEU A 71 -6.18 2.64 -1.67
N ILE A 72 -6.24 1.36 -2.06
CA ILE A 72 -5.53 0.27 -1.37
C ILE A 72 -4.01 0.51 -1.37
N LEU A 73 -3.47 0.94 -2.52
CA LEU A 73 -2.07 1.32 -2.64
C LEU A 73 -1.72 2.54 -1.80
N GLY A 74 -2.60 3.55 -1.78
CA GLY A 74 -2.45 4.73 -0.92
C GLY A 74 -2.34 4.35 0.56
N VAL A 75 -3.23 3.48 1.05
CA VAL A 75 -3.17 2.97 2.42
C VAL A 75 -1.89 2.18 2.69
N HIS A 76 -1.49 1.28 1.78
CA HIS A 76 -0.22 0.54 1.92
C HIS A 76 1.00 1.47 1.99
N THR A 77 0.97 2.55 1.20
CA THR A 77 2.00 3.58 1.22
C THR A 77 2.04 4.24 2.58
N LEU A 78 0.90 4.65 3.13
CA LEU A 78 0.83 5.26 4.47
C LEU A 78 1.38 4.33 5.55
N ILE A 79 1.08 3.03 5.49
CA ILE A 79 1.58 2.03 6.46
C ILE A 79 3.10 1.90 6.37
N LEU A 80 3.67 1.79 5.17
CA LEU A 80 5.12 1.67 4.99
C LEU A 80 5.85 2.95 5.37
N PHE A 81 5.30 4.10 5.01
CA PHE A 81 5.92 5.38 5.31
C PHE A 81 5.55 5.92 6.70
N ARG A 82 4.86 5.14 7.56
CA ARG A 82 4.48 5.57 8.91
C ARG A 82 5.65 6.13 9.72
N ASP A 83 6.83 5.51 9.58
CA ASP A 83 8.04 5.90 10.31
C ASP A 83 8.65 7.21 9.79
N LYS A 84 8.35 7.58 8.55
CA LYS A 84 8.77 8.83 7.91
C LYS A 84 7.81 9.98 8.20
N PHE A 85 6.53 9.68 8.45
CA PHE A 85 5.53 10.68 8.79
C PHE A 85 5.59 11.04 10.28
N THR A 86 6.31 12.12 10.61
CA THR A 86 6.48 12.63 11.98
C THR A 86 5.15 12.87 12.70
N PHE A 87 4.08 13.19 11.97
CA PHE A 87 2.73 13.35 12.54
C PHE A 87 2.17 12.03 13.09
N ILE A 88 2.31 10.92 12.35
CA ILE A 88 1.84 9.60 12.77
C ILE A 88 2.62 9.14 13.99
N LYS A 89 3.95 9.31 13.96
CA LYS A 89 4.80 8.96 15.10
C LYS A 89 4.44 9.72 16.38
N LYS A 90 4.16 11.03 16.27
CA LYS A 90 3.68 11.86 17.40
C LYS A 90 2.27 11.48 17.86
N TRP A 91 1.41 11.01 16.97
CA TRP A 91 0.07 10.52 17.32
C TRP A 91 0.16 9.19 18.07
N GLU A 92 0.94 8.23 17.55
CA GLU A 92 1.17 6.92 18.16
C GLU A 92 1.76 7.06 19.56
N GLN A 93 2.77 7.91 19.72
CA GLN A 93 3.40 8.17 21.01
C GLN A 93 2.42 8.80 22.03
N ARG A 94 1.48 9.64 21.57
CA ARG A 94 0.41 10.19 22.42
C ARG A 94 -0.61 9.14 22.83
N GLN A 95 -0.96 8.21 21.95
CA GLN A 95 -1.86 7.11 22.30
C GLN A 95 -1.22 6.15 23.30
N ILE A 96 0.04 5.79 23.10
CA ILE A 96 0.79 4.95 24.05
C ILE A 96 0.82 5.62 25.44
N GLN A 97 1.13 6.92 25.51
CA GLN A 97 1.12 7.65 26.78
C GLN A 97 -0.26 7.62 27.43
N LYS A 98 -1.34 7.79 26.66
CA LYS A 98 -2.72 7.74 27.17
C LYS A 98 -3.05 6.39 27.81
N TYR A 99 -2.68 5.28 27.15
CA TYR A 99 -2.90 3.93 27.71
C TYR A 99 -2.03 3.67 28.95
N MET A 100 -0.79 4.17 28.99
CA MET A 100 0.08 4.06 30.17
C MET A 100 -0.46 4.86 31.37
N ASP A 101 -1.02 6.04 31.12
CA ASP A 101 -1.63 6.89 32.14
C ASP A 101 -2.97 6.29 32.63
N GLU A 102 -3.71 5.61 31.76
CA GLU A 102 -4.94 4.87 32.11
C GLU A 102 -4.64 3.63 32.98
N ASP A 103 -3.66 2.79 32.60
CA ASP A 103 -3.26 1.61 33.40
C ASP A 103 -2.58 1.98 34.73
N GLY A 104 -1.76 3.04 34.75
CA GLY A 104 -1.10 3.52 35.97
C GLY A 104 -2.03 4.18 37.00
N GLY A 105 -3.20 4.62 36.57
CA GLY A 105 -4.24 5.20 37.43
C GLY A 105 -5.07 4.15 38.18
N GLU A 106 -5.16 2.91 37.67
CA GLU A 106 -5.94 1.84 38.29
C GLU A 106 -5.18 1.06 39.37
N THR A 107 -3.84 1.10 39.36
CA THR A 107 -3.00 0.45 40.40
C THR A 107 -2.91 1.23 41.74
N HIS A 108 -3.65 2.34 41.89
CA HIS A 108 -3.63 3.20 43.09
C HIS A 108 -5.03 3.48 43.69
N LYS A 109 -6.01 2.57 43.52
CA LYS A 109 -7.29 2.60 44.27
C LYS A 109 -7.52 1.36 45.10
#